data_AF-M2YAC3-F1
#
_entry.id   AF-M2YAC3-F1
#
_cell.length_a   1.000
_cell.length_b   1.000
_cell.length_c   1.000
_cell.angle_alpha   90.00
_cell.angle_beta   90.00
_cell.angle_gamma   90.00
#
_symmetry.space_group_name_H-M   'P 1'
#
loop_
_entity.id
_entity.type
_entity.pdbx_description
1 polymer ?
#
loop_
_entity_poly.entity_id
_entity_poly.type
_entity_poly.pdbx_seq_one_letter_code
_entity_poly.pdbx_strand_id
1 'polypeptide(L)'
;MPLNIGSSGEAANYLKFNAKSGRLAINDAEGDQIEIANLTAIFDLERIVTGWLRFREGQAPERLLDHPNGGSAPRPEGEGFKRGFVLQVYSRNALGGVREMSGNSLHLCNAVNALYADWEAGRDEHRGQVPVVVLDSVQPMKDRYGTNYRPVFRITKWVERPADLVEVVAVESNVQAPGARTSAPSGGQKPVAPPSQSPPQADPMMSSEF
;
A
#
# COMPACT_ATOMS: atom_id res chain seq x y z
N MET A 1 6.02 -35.86 10.65
CA MET A 1 6.10 -34.63 9.82
C MET A 1 6.07 -33.44 10.78
N PRO A 2 7.20 -32.77 11.06
CA PRO A 2 7.21 -31.62 11.96
C PRO A 2 6.55 -30.39 11.31
N LEU A 3 5.85 -29.60 12.13
CA LEU A 3 5.15 -28.38 11.76
C LEU A 3 6.17 -27.25 11.53
N ASN A 4 6.18 -26.65 10.33
CA ASN A 4 6.99 -25.47 10.03
C ASN A 4 6.33 -24.21 10.61
N ILE A 5 6.70 -23.86 11.84
CA ILE A 5 6.44 -22.54 12.43
C ILE A 5 7.74 -21.74 12.28
N GLY A 6 8.03 -21.35 11.05
CA GLY A 6 9.12 -20.43 10.72
C GLY A 6 8.50 -19.13 10.22
N SER A 7 8.85 -18.02 10.86
CA SER A 7 8.70 -16.68 10.29
C SER A 7 9.59 -16.58 9.05
N SER A 8 9.21 -17.21 7.94
CA SER A 8 9.69 -16.86 6.62
C SER A 8 8.93 -15.62 6.19
N GLY A 9 9.22 -14.50 6.86
CA GLY A 9 9.02 -13.20 6.23
C GLY A 9 10.00 -13.19 5.06
N GLU A 10 9.56 -13.68 3.91
CA GLU A 10 10.26 -13.48 2.65
C GLU A 10 10.58 -11.99 2.60
N ALA A 11 11.89 -11.66 2.65
CA ALA A 11 12.32 -10.27 2.69
C ALA A 11 11.77 -9.61 1.43
N ALA A 12 10.71 -8.82 1.62
CA ALA A 12 9.93 -8.40 0.49
C ALA A 12 10.81 -7.59 -0.47
N ASN A 13 10.86 -8.09 -1.70
CA ASN A 13 11.83 -7.74 -2.69
C ASN A 13 11.41 -6.40 -3.32
N TYR A 14 11.86 -5.27 -2.75
CA TYR A 14 11.39 -3.94 -3.16
C TYR A 14 12.35 -3.18 -4.09
N LEU A 15 11.77 -2.42 -5.01
CA LEU A 15 12.43 -1.31 -5.71
C LEU A 15 11.96 0.01 -5.10
N LYS A 16 12.86 0.73 -4.44
CA LYS A 16 12.56 1.98 -3.74
C LYS A 16 13.05 3.19 -4.52
N PHE A 17 12.19 4.17 -4.72
CA PHE A 17 12.60 5.51 -5.16
C PHE A 17 12.62 6.48 -3.98
N ASN A 18 13.76 7.10 -3.72
CA ASN A 18 13.90 8.13 -2.71
C ASN A 18 13.73 9.52 -3.34
N ALA A 19 12.57 10.14 -3.15
CA ALA A 19 12.27 11.46 -3.70
C ALA A 19 13.16 12.59 -3.11
N LYS A 20 13.82 12.39 -1.97
CA LYS A 20 14.75 13.41 -1.42
C LYS A 20 16.11 13.39 -2.11
N SER A 21 16.57 12.23 -2.57
CA SER A 21 17.88 12.08 -3.23
C SER A 21 17.79 11.83 -4.74
N GLY A 22 16.59 11.52 -5.25
CA GLY A 22 16.38 11.18 -6.66
C GLY A 22 16.90 9.79 -7.05
N ARG A 23 17.18 8.93 -6.08
CA ARG A 23 17.86 7.64 -6.32
C ARG A 23 16.90 6.46 -6.24
N LEU A 24 17.11 5.48 -7.12
CA LEU A 24 16.50 4.16 -7.03
C LEU A 24 17.43 3.23 -6.26
N ALA A 25 16.86 2.33 -5.47
CA ALA A 25 17.63 1.31 -4.79
C ALA A 25 16.83 0.03 -4.59
N ILE A 26 17.56 -1.08 -4.52
CA ILE A 26 17.08 -2.40 -4.09
C ILE A 26 17.85 -2.83 -2.85
N ASN A 27 17.33 -3.83 -2.15
CA ASN A 27 18.12 -4.57 -1.16
C ASN A 27 18.65 -5.85 -1.81
N ASP A 28 19.91 -6.19 -1.56
CA ASP A 28 20.47 -7.49 -1.93
C ASP A 28 20.01 -8.62 -0.98
N ALA A 29 20.61 -9.80 -1.12
CA ALA A 29 20.26 -10.97 -0.32
C ALA A 29 20.69 -10.82 1.15
N GLU A 30 21.74 -10.05 1.39
CA GLU A 30 22.30 -9.72 2.69
C GLU A 30 21.54 -8.56 3.39
N GLY A 31 20.71 -7.83 2.63
CA GLY A 31 19.90 -6.70 3.10
C GLY A 31 20.58 -5.34 2.91
N ASP A 32 21.73 -5.29 2.24
CA ASP A 32 22.44 -4.07 1.91
C ASP A 32 21.76 -3.33 0.76
N GLN A 33 21.74 -2.00 0.86
CA GLN A 33 21.07 -1.15 -0.12
C GLN A 33 21.98 -0.89 -1.33
N ILE A 34 21.58 -1.39 -2.50
CA ILE A 34 22.27 -1.17 -3.78
C ILE A 34 21.53 -0.10 -4.58
N GLU A 35 22.24 0.93 -5.00
CA GLU A 35 21.70 1.99 -5.85
C GLU A 35 21.65 1.56 -7.33
N ILE A 36 20.53 1.87 -7.98
CA ILE A 36 20.29 1.58 -9.39
C ILE A 36 20.36 2.89 -10.18
N ALA A 37 21.49 3.12 -10.87
CA ALA A 37 21.71 4.34 -11.64
C ALA A 37 20.90 4.40 -12.95
N ASN A 38 20.83 3.27 -13.68
CA ASN A 38 20.16 3.19 -14.98
C ASN A 38 19.12 2.07 -14.95
N LEU A 39 17.88 2.40 -14.59
CA LEU A 39 16.81 1.41 -14.60
C LEU A 39 16.33 1.16 -16.03
N THR A 40 16.38 -0.10 -16.46
CA THR A 40 15.61 -0.63 -17.59
C THR A 40 14.89 -1.89 -17.12
N ALA A 41 13.56 -1.84 -17.08
CA ALA A 41 12.75 -2.90 -16.51
C ALA A 41 11.36 -2.96 -17.14
N ILE A 42 10.72 -4.11 -17.03
CA ILE A 42 9.31 -4.29 -17.38
C ILE A 42 8.46 -3.79 -16.22
N PHE A 43 7.43 -3.01 -16.51
CA PHE A 43 6.47 -2.53 -15.51
C PHE A 43 5.11 -3.19 -15.77
N ASP A 44 4.55 -3.92 -14.79
CA ASP A 44 3.22 -4.53 -14.91
C ASP A 44 2.11 -3.51 -14.67
N LEU A 45 1.96 -2.57 -15.59
CA LEU A 45 0.96 -1.49 -15.49
C LEU A 45 -0.48 -2.00 -15.63
N GLU A 46 -0.70 -3.17 -16.24
CA GLU A 46 -2.02 -3.79 -16.31
C GLU A 46 -2.53 -4.19 -14.92
N ARG A 47 -1.62 -4.58 -14.01
CA ARG A 47 -1.94 -5.02 -12.64
C ARG A 47 -1.54 -4.00 -11.57
N ILE A 48 -1.38 -2.73 -11.94
CA ILE A 48 -1.15 -1.68 -10.96
C ILE A 48 -2.35 -1.59 -10.00
N VAL A 49 -2.06 -1.52 -8.70
CA VAL A 49 -3.07 -1.35 -7.67
C VAL A 49 -2.84 -0.03 -6.97
N THR A 50 -3.90 0.76 -6.79
CA THR A 50 -3.85 2.01 -6.01
C THR A 50 -4.46 1.80 -4.63
N GLY A 51 -4.14 2.67 -3.69
CA GLY A 51 -4.61 2.51 -2.31
C GLY A 51 -4.10 3.59 -1.37
N TRP A 52 -4.36 3.39 -0.09
CA TRP A 52 -3.78 4.16 1.01
C TRP A 52 -2.54 3.48 1.53
N LEU A 53 -1.41 4.17 1.47
CA LEU A 53 -0.13 3.68 1.95
C LEU A 53 0.38 4.58 3.06
N ARG A 54 0.95 3.98 4.09
CA ARG A 54 1.65 4.65 5.17
C ARG A 54 3.00 3.99 5.39
N PHE A 55 4.05 4.80 5.29
CA PHE A 55 5.42 4.38 5.55
C PHE A 55 5.88 5.00 6.87
N ARG A 56 6.37 4.15 7.79
CA ARG A 56 7.00 4.55 9.04
C ARG A 56 8.41 4.00 9.07
N GLU A 57 9.34 4.77 9.63
CA GLU A 57 10.72 4.34 9.76
C GLU A 57 10.81 3.10 10.68
N GLY A 58 11.58 2.09 10.27
CA GLY A 58 11.75 0.84 11.02
C GLY A 58 10.51 -0.06 11.08
N GLN A 59 9.42 0.27 10.40
CA GLN A 59 8.20 -0.56 10.36
C GLN A 59 7.87 -0.98 8.93
N ALA A 60 7.22 -2.14 8.79
CA ALA A 60 6.67 -2.57 7.53
C ALA A 60 5.65 -1.55 6.99
N PRO A 61 5.58 -1.32 5.67
CA PRO A 61 4.58 -0.43 5.09
C PRO A 61 3.15 -0.90 5.41
N GLU A 62 2.31 -0.01 5.92
CA GLU A 62 0.88 -0.27 6.08
C GLU A 62 0.16 0.09 4.78
N ARG A 63 -0.70 -0.80 4.29
CA ARG A 63 -1.37 -0.66 3.00
C ARG A 63 -2.84 -1.05 3.10
N LEU A 64 -3.71 -0.18 2.59
CA LEU A 64 -5.11 -0.49 2.30
C LEU A 64 -5.33 -0.26 0.81
N LEU A 65 -5.34 -1.35 0.05
CA LEU A 65 -5.49 -1.32 -1.40
C LEU A 65 -6.95 -1.13 -1.81
N ASP A 66 -7.17 -0.49 -2.95
CA ASP A 66 -8.50 -0.36 -3.54
C ASP A 66 -9.02 -1.71 -4.03
N HIS A 67 -10.35 -1.80 -4.15
CA HIS A 67 -10.97 -3.03 -4.65
C HIS A 67 -10.57 -3.27 -6.12
N PRO A 68 -10.20 -4.51 -6.49
CA PRO A 68 -9.85 -4.85 -7.88
C PRO A 68 -10.97 -4.57 -8.88
N ASN A 69 -12.23 -4.62 -8.42
CA ASN A 69 -13.43 -4.46 -9.26
C ASN A 69 -13.94 -3.02 -9.34
N GLY A 70 -13.12 -2.06 -8.90
CA GLY A 70 -13.46 -0.64 -8.85
C GLY A 70 -13.99 -0.19 -7.48
N GLY A 71 -13.73 1.08 -7.17
CA GLY A 71 -14.08 1.72 -5.91
C GLY A 71 -12.86 2.04 -5.06
N SER A 72 -12.69 3.33 -4.72
CA SER A 72 -11.65 3.76 -3.77
C SER A 72 -11.96 3.19 -2.40
N ALA A 73 -10.98 2.56 -1.77
CA ALA A 73 -11.10 2.18 -0.37
C ALA A 73 -11.34 3.44 0.50
N PRO A 74 -12.19 3.35 1.54
CA PRO A 74 -12.37 4.46 2.47
C PRO A 74 -11.03 4.81 3.09
N ARG A 75 -10.80 6.10 3.32
CA ARG A 75 -9.57 6.55 3.97
C ARG A 75 -9.45 5.89 5.35
N PRO A 76 -8.35 5.17 5.64
CA PRO A 76 -8.15 4.55 6.94
C PRO A 76 -8.24 5.58 8.07
N GLU A 77 -8.77 5.15 9.21
CA GLU A 77 -8.64 5.89 10.45
C GLU A 77 -7.16 5.91 10.87
N GLY A 78 -6.62 7.10 11.13
CA GLY A 78 -5.23 7.30 11.51
C GLY A 78 -4.48 8.31 10.65
N GLU A 79 -3.48 8.95 11.26
CA GLU A 79 -2.66 9.95 10.60
C GLU A 79 -1.60 9.33 9.67
N GLY A 80 -1.22 10.05 8.61
CA GLY A 80 -0.07 9.69 7.78
C GLY A 80 -0.34 8.74 6.61
N PHE A 81 -1.57 8.23 6.44
CA PHE A 81 -1.97 7.55 5.21
C PHE A 81 -2.07 8.55 4.05
N LYS A 82 -1.46 8.19 2.92
CA LYS A 82 -1.53 8.95 1.66
C LYS A 82 -1.89 8.03 0.51
N ARG A 83 -2.55 8.56 -0.52
CA ARG A 83 -2.80 7.82 -1.76
C ARG A 83 -1.49 7.49 -2.45
N GLY A 84 -1.39 6.27 -2.93
CA GLY A 84 -0.22 5.77 -3.63
C GLY A 84 -0.57 4.57 -4.50
N PHE A 85 0.47 3.89 -4.95
CA PHE A 85 0.36 2.73 -5.82
C PHE A 85 1.27 1.60 -5.34
N VAL A 86 0.97 0.42 -5.84
CA VAL A 86 1.79 -0.79 -5.80
C VAL A 86 1.78 -1.40 -7.19
N LEU A 87 2.94 -1.68 -7.75
CA LEU A 87 3.09 -2.39 -9.02
C LEU A 87 4.31 -3.30 -8.98
N GLN A 88 4.31 -4.32 -9.83
CA GLN A 88 5.46 -5.19 -10.03
C GLN A 88 6.36 -4.67 -11.14
N VAL A 89 7.65 -4.75 -10.89
CA VAL A 89 8.72 -4.39 -11.83
C VAL A 89 9.62 -5.60 -12.01
N TYR A 90 9.94 -5.96 -13.25
CA TYR A 90 10.83 -7.09 -13.54
C TYR A 90 12.05 -6.66 -14.33
N SER A 91 13.23 -7.05 -13.86
CA SER A 91 14.44 -7.00 -14.67
C SER A 91 15.45 -8.01 -14.14
N ARG A 92 15.79 -9.00 -14.97
CA ARG A 92 16.83 -9.98 -14.61
C ARG A 92 18.20 -9.31 -14.39
N ASN A 93 18.52 -8.30 -15.20
CA ASN A 93 19.84 -7.66 -15.18
C ASN A 93 19.95 -6.57 -14.12
N ALA A 94 18.93 -5.71 -13.99
CA ALA A 94 19.00 -4.55 -13.09
C ALA A 94 18.48 -4.84 -11.69
N LEU A 95 17.56 -5.79 -11.53
CA LEU A 95 16.83 -6.04 -10.28
C LEU A 95 17.02 -7.46 -9.71
N GLY A 96 17.64 -8.36 -10.50
CA GLY A 96 17.78 -9.77 -10.16
C GLY A 96 16.49 -10.58 -10.24
N GLY A 97 15.41 -10.03 -10.84
CA GLY A 97 14.11 -10.69 -10.91
C GLY A 97 12.93 -9.71 -10.77
N VAL A 98 11.82 -10.22 -10.22
CA VAL A 98 10.64 -9.41 -9.88
C VAL A 98 10.90 -8.65 -8.58
N ARG A 99 10.59 -7.36 -8.59
CA ARG A 99 10.58 -6.48 -7.43
C ARG A 99 9.26 -5.75 -7.36
N GLU A 100 8.76 -5.49 -6.15
CA GLU A 100 7.62 -4.63 -5.95
C GLU A 100 8.07 -3.17 -5.85
N MET A 101 7.45 -2.29 -6.63
CA MET A 101 7.59 -0.85 -6.49
C MET A 101 6.31 -0.27 -5.90
N SER A 102 6.43 0.38 -4.76
CA SER A 102 5.32 1.09 -4.13
C SER A 102 5.76 2.46 -3.63
N GLY A 103 4.81 3.40 -3.62
CA GLY A 103 5.09 4.76 -3.18
C GLY A 103 3.87 5.65 -3.12
N ASN A 104 3.97 6.68 -2.28
CA ASN A 104 2.92 7.68 -2.05
C ASN A 104 3.45 9.13 -2.10
N SER A 105 4.67 9.32 -2.62
CA SER A 105 5.24 10.66 -2.79
C SER A 105 4.62 11.33 -4.00
N LEU A 106 4.33 12.63 -3.89
CA LEU A 106 3.66 13.39 -4.94
C LEU A 106 4.37 13.25 -6.29
N HIS A 107 5.69 13.41 -6.30
CA HIS A 107 6.47 13.37 -7.53
C HIS A 107 6.54 11.97 -8.15
N LEU A 108 6.64 10.92 -7.34
CA LEU A 108 6.64 9.56 -7.85
C LEU A 108 5.26 9.17 -8.39
N CYS A 109 4.18 9.48 -7.65
CA CYS A 109 2.82 9.24 -8.13
C CYS A 109 2.55 9.98 -9.45
N ASN A 110 2.98 11.24 -9.57
CA ASN A 110 2.84 12.01 -10.81
C ASN A 110 3.68 11.43 -11.97
N ALA A 111 4.83 10.82 -11.69
CA ALA A 111 5.63 10.13 -12.71
C ALA A 111 4.92 8.86 -13.19
N VAL A 112 4.39 8.06 -12.27
CA VAL A 112 3.66 6.82 -12.60
C VAL A 112 2.33 7.11 -13.30
N ASN A 113 1.62 8.18 -12.92
CA ASN A 113 0.40 8.60 -13.63
C ASN A 113 0.69 8.97 -15.09
N ALA A 114 1.79 9.69 -15.35
CA ALA A 114 2.20 10.03 -16.72
C ALA A 114 2.55 8.77 -17.52
N LEU A 115 3.34 7.87 -16.92
CA LEU A 115 3.69 6.58 -17.52
C LEU A 115 2.45 5.71 -17.81
N TYR A 116 1.47 5.72 -16.90
CA TYR A 116 0.23 4.97 -17.07
C TYR A 116 -0.61 5.53 -18.22
N ALA A 117 -0.70 6.86 -18.36
CA ALA A 117 -1.38 7.48 -19.51
C ALA A 117 -0.72 7.11 -20.84
N ASP A 118 0.62 7.10 -20.90
CA ASP A 118 1.37 6.65 -22.09
C ASP A 118 1.10 5.17 -22.40
N TRP A 119 0.99 4.33 -21.36
CA TRP A 119 0.65 2.92 -21.51
C TRP A 119 -0.79 2.73 -22.01
N GLU A 120 -1.76 3.46 -21.46
CA GLU A 120 -3.17 3.37 -21.90
C GLU A 120 -3.33 3.75 -23.36
N ALA A 121 -2.58 4.74 -23.85
CA ALA A 121 -2.60 5.15 -25.25
C ALA A 121 -2.10 4.04 -26.20
N GLY A 122 -1.18 3.18 -25.75
CA GLY A 122 -0.59 2.11 -26.58
C GLY A 122 -1.14 0.71 -26.32
N ARG A 123 -1.85 0.46 -25.21
CA ARG A 123 -2.17 -0.91 -24.76
C ARG A 123 -3.03 -1.72 -25.75
N ASP A 124 -3.89 -1.04 -26.52
CA ASP A 124 -4.80 -1.72 -27.44
C ASP A 124 -4.10 -2.28 -28.68
N GLU A 125 -3.00 -1.63 -29.10
CA GLU A 125 -2.13 -2.09 -30.19
C GLU A 125 -1.13 -3.16 -29.72
N HIS A 126 -0.90 -3.25 -28.40
CA HIS A 126 0.08 -4.11 -27.75
C HIS A 126 -0.55 -5.15 -26.81
N ARG A 127 -1.69 -5.73 -27.22
CA ARG A 127 -2.42 -6.72 -26.40
C ARG A 127 -1.54 -7.93 -26.05
N GLY A 128 -1.53 -8.31 -24.78
CA GLY A 128 -0.72 -9.42 -24.26
C GLY A 128 0.76 -9.09 -24.07
N GLN A 129 1.20 -7.88 -24.43
CA GLN A 129 2.55 -7.39 -24.20
C GLN A 129 2.60 -6.48 -22.97
N VAL A 130 3.78 -6.36 -22.40
CA VAL A 130 4.09 -5.49 -21.26
C VAL A 130 5.15 -4.47 -21.67
N PRO A 131 5.07 -3.22 -21.17
CA PRO A 131 6.00 -2.17 -21.55
C PRO A 131 7.35 -2.37 -20.86
N VAL A 132 8.43 -2.21 -21.62
CA VAL A 132 9.79 -2.01 -21.12
C VAL A 132 10.01 -0.52 -20.92
N VAL A 133 10.28 -0.16 -19.67
CA VAL A 133 10.39 1.21 -19.21
C VAL A 133 11.83 1.50 -18.81
N VAL A 134 12.30 2.68 -19.20
CA VAL A 134 13.58 3.21 -18.73
C VAL A 134 13.37 4.38 -17.78
N LEU A 135 14.25 4.51 -16.78
CA LEU A 135 14.43 5.79 -16.10
C LEU A 135 15.25 6.70 -17.01
N ASP A 136 14.59 7.64 -17.67
CA ASP A 136 15.22 8.55 -18.64
C ASP A 136 16.00 9.66 -17.95
N SER A 137 15.38 10.30 -16.96
CA SER A 137 16.01 11.39 -16.20
C SER A 137 15.36 11.54 -14.83
N VAL A 138 16.01 12.30 -13.96
CA VAL A 138 15.50 12.67 -12.64
C VAL A 138 15.51 14.19 -12.52
N GLN A 139 14.33 14.78 -12.40
CA GLN A 139 14.15 16.23 -12.40
C GLN A 139 14.06 16.78 -10.97
N PRO A 140 14.85 17.81 -10.61
CA PRO A 140 14.69 18.51 -9.34
C PRO A 140 13.41 19.36 -9.37
N MET A 141 12.57 19.15 -8.36
CA MET A 141 11.33 19.85 -8.11
C MET A 141 11.48 20.64 -6.81
N LYS A 142 11.48 21.97 -6.91
CA LYS A 142 11.42 22.84 -5.73
C LYS A 142 9.99 22.83 -5.19
N ASP A 143 9.84 22.42 -3.93
CA ASP A 143 8.59 22.48 -3.21
C ASP A 143 8.71 23.35 -1.95
N ARG A 144 7.64 23.36 -1.14
CA ARG A 144 7.57 24.16 0.09
C ARG A 144 8.61 23.74 1.15
N TYR A 145 9.09 22.50 1.11
CA TYR A 145 9.94 21.88 2.14
C TYR A 145 11.36 21.58 1.65
N GLY A 146 11.70 21.91 0.41
CA GLY A 146 13.03 21.80 -0.16
C GLY A 146 13.03 21.38 -1.62
N THR A 147 14.14 20.80 -2.05
CA THR A 147 14.23 20.16 -3.37
C THR A 147 13.89 18.69 -3.22
N ASN A 148 12.82 18.25 -3.84
CA ASN A 148 12.52 16.84 -4.08
C ASN A 148 12.76 16.52 -5.54
N TYR A 149 12.76 15.24 -5.89
CA TYR A 149 13.10 14.78 -7.22
C TYR A 149 11.95 13.96 -7.82
N ARG A 150 11.71 14.16 -9.11
CA ARG A 150 10.72 13.43 -9.90
C ARG A 150 11.44 12.54 -10.92
N PRO A 151 11.21 11.23 -10.92
CA PRO A 151 11.71 10.38 -12.00
C PRO A 151 10.89 10.62 -13.27
N VAL A 152 11.55 10.56 -14.42
CA VAL A 152 10.92 10.57 -15.73
C VAL A 152 11.07 9.16 -16.30
N PHE A 153 9.94 8.46 -16.39
CA PHE A 153 9.89 7.14 -16.98
C PHE A 153 9.45 7.25 -18.44
N ARG A 154 10.01 6.39 -19.31
CA ARG A 154 9.61 6.32 -20.72
C ARG A 154 9.46 4.86 -21.15
N ILE A 155 8.36 4.56 -21.83
CA ILE A 155 8.17 3.28 -22.53
C ILE A 155 9.08 3.28 -23.76
N THR A 156 9.96 2.30 -23.87
CA THR A 156 10.93 2.19 -24.97
C THR A 156 10.60 1.10 -25.97
N LYS A 157 9.94 0.04 -25.50
CA LYS A 157 9.45 -1.07 -26.33
C LYS A 157 8.40 -1.86 -25.58
N TRP A 158 7.73 -2.76 -26.30
CA TRP A 158 6.79 -3.71 -25.76
C TRP A 158 7.32 -5.12 -25.97
N VAL A 159 7.16 -5.99 -24.98
CA VAL A 159 7.64 -7.37 -25.03
C VAL A 159 6.55 -8.31 -24.54
N GLU A 160 6.60 -9.57 -24.95
CA GLU A 160 5.71 -10.59 -24.39
C GLU A 160 5.90 -10.68 -22.87
N ARG A 161 4.79 -10.85 -22.15
CA ARG A 161 4.81 -10.97 -20.69
C ARG A 161 5.66 -12.19 -20.27
N PRO A 162 6.76 -11.98 -19.52
CA PRO A 162 7.57 -13.10 -19.03
C PRO A 162 6.77 -13.98 -18.05
N ALA A 163 7.05 -15.28 -18.04
CA ALA A 163 6.41 -16.23 -17.12
C ALA A 163 6.67 -15.88 -15.64
N ASP A 164 7.89 -15.40 -15.33
CA ASP A 164 8.29 -14.98 -13.97
C ASP A 164 7.41 -13.88 -13.37
N LEU A 165 6.69 -13.12 -14.22
CA LEU A 165 5.84 -12.00 -13.80
C LEU A 165 4.45 -12.46 -13.32
N VAL A 166 4.13 -13.76 -13.43
CA VAL A 166 2.80 -14.32 -13.09
C VAL A 166 2.67 -14.67 -11.59
N GLU A 167 3.76 -14.84 -10.86
CA GLU A 167 3.75 -15.61 -9.59
C GLU A 167 3.50 -14.79 -8.31
N VAL A 168 3.39 -13.45 -8.35
CA VAL A 168 3.41 -12.63 -7.10
C VAL A 168 2.17 -11.74 -6.92
N VAL A 169 0.96 -12.25 -7.16
CA VAL A 169 -0.27 -11.54 -6.71
C VAL A 169 -0.68 -12.05 -5.32
N ALA A 170 0.23 -11.94 -4.36
CA ALA A 170 -0.08 -12.08 -2.94
C ALA A 170 0.44 -10.85 -2.20
N VAL A 171 -0.12 -9.68 -2.52
CA VAL A 171 -0.09 -8.56 -1.58
C VAL A 171 -1.04 -8.95 -0.46
N GLU A 172 -0.51 -9.59 0.57
CA GLU A 172 -1.21 -9.81 1.83
C GLU A 172 -1.69 -8.45 2.33
N SER A 173 -2.99 -8.23 2.22
CA SER A 173 -3.66 -7.06 2.76
C SER A 173 -3.66 -7.23 4.27
N ASN A 174 -2.65 -6.69 4.97
CA ASN A 174 -2.67 -6.68 6.43
C ASN A 174 -3.65 -5.61 6.93
N VAL A 175 -4.93 -5.84 6.67
CA VAL A 175 -6.02 -5.07 7.27
C VAL A 175 -6.45 -5.83 8.50
N GLN A 176 -5.80 -5.52 9.63
CA GLN A 176 -6.43 -5.76 10.92
C GLN A 176 -7.56 -4.73 11.05
N ALA A 177 -8.76 -5.12 10.65
CA ALA A 177 -9.96 -4.34 10.90
C ALA A 177 -10.10 -4.08 12.41
N PRO A 178 -10.45 -2.86 12.86
CA PRO A 178 -10.72 -2.62 14.27
C PRO A 178 -12.00 -3.36 14.68
N GLY A 179 -11.82 -4.40 15.51
CA GLY A 179 -12.80 -4.87 16.50
C GLY A 179 -14.21 -5.17 16.01
N ALA A 180 -14.40 -6.29 15.30
CA ALA A 180 -15.68 -7.00 15.40
C ALA A 180 -15.81 -7.51 16.85
N ARG A 181 -16.71 -6.88 17.62
CA ARG A 181 -17.05 -7.34 18.97
C ARG A 181 -17.50 -8.79 18.87
N THR A 182 -16.75 -9.68 19.52
CA THR A 182 -17.13 -11.07 19.69
C THR A 182 -18.46 -11.12 20.42
N SER A 183 -19.55 -11.43 19.70
CA SER A 183 -20.78 -11.89 20.31
C SER A 183 -20.47 -13.25 20.95
N ALA A 184 -20.40 -13.28 22.29
CA ALA A 184 -20.27 -14.51 23.05
C ALA A 184 -21.49 -15.44 22.83
N PRO A 185 -21.30 -16.77 22.88
CA PRO A 185 -22.33 -17.73 22.53
C PRO A 185 -23.43 -17.83 23.60
N SER A 186 -24.62 -18.19 23.12
CA SER A 186 -25.83 -18.46 23.88
C SER A 186 -25.61 -19.53 24.97
N GLY A 187 -25.87 -19.16 26.22
CA GLY A 187 -25.99 -20.08 27.36
C GLY A 187 -27.27 -19.73 28.11
N GLY A 188 -28.26 -20.62 28.06
CA GLY A 188 -29.59 -20.38 28.61
C GLY A 188 -29.61 -20.24 30.13
N GLN A 189 -30.33 -19.23 30.62
CA GLN A 189 -30.84 -19.18 32.00
C GLN A 189 -32.27 -18.60 31.99
N LYS A 190 -33.14 -19.23 32.78
CA LYS A 190 -34.57 -18.92 32.94
C LYS A 190 -34.79 -17.49 33.49
N PRO A 191 -35.94 -16.86 33.22
CA PRO A 191 -36.23 -15.52 33.67
C PRO A 191 -36.64 -15.52 35.16
N VAL A 192 -35.95 -14.70 35.95
CA VAL A 192 -36.41 -14.29 37.29
C VAL A 192 -36.92 -12.85 37.18
N ALA A 193 -38.16 -12.63 37.64
CA ALA A 193 -38.91 -11.39 37.51
C ALA A 193 -38.29 -10.22 38.31
N PRO A 194 -38.49 -8.95 37.89
CA PRO A 194 -38.04 -7.78 38.63
C PRO A 194 -38.98 -7.48 39.83
N PRO A 195 -38.44 -7.02 40.99
CA PRO A 195 -39.26 -6.54 42.09
C PRO A 195 -39.87 -5.16 41.77
N SER A 196 -41.15 -5.01 42.11
CA SER A 196 -41.97 -3.81 41.96
C SER A 196 -41.44 -2.63 42.80
N GLN A 197 -41.37 -1.45 42.19
CA GLN A 197 -41.17 -0.17 42.86
C GLN A 197 -42.45 0.24 43.60
N SER A 198 -42.31 0.67 44.85
CA SER A 198 -43.37 1.36 45.61
C SER A 198 -43.27 2.89 45.38
N PRO A 199 -44.39 3.63 45.36
CA PRO A 199 -44.46 5.03 44.92
C PRO A 199 -43.94 6.04 45.97
N PRO A 200 -43.62 7.29 45.55
CA PRO A 200 -43.15 8.34 46.45
C PRO A 200 -44.29 8.96 47.23
N GLN A 201 -44.04 9.28 48.50
CA GLN A 201 -44.93 10.08 49.35
C GLN A 201 -44.27 11.43 49.64
N ALA A 202 -45.05 12.50 49.51
CA ALA A 202 -44.62 13.89 49.48
C ALA A 202 -44.65 14.58 50.85
N ASP A 203 -43.79 15.62 50.94
CA ASP A 203 -43.94 16.91 51.64
C ASP A 203 -43.94 16.93 53.19
N PRO A 204 -43.78 18.11 53.88
CA PRO A 204 -43.48 19.48 53.39
C PRO A 204 -42.44 20.30 54.22
N MET A 205 -42.02 21.43 53.63
CA MET A 205 -41.82 22.78 54.20
C MET A 205 -40.81 23.12 55.35
N MET A 206 -40.21 24.32 55.15
CA MET A 206 -39.90 25.41 56.11
C MET A 206 -38.48 25.54 56.72
N SER A 207 -37.81 26.61 56.26
CA SER A 207 -37.34 27.77 57.07
C SER A 207 -35.84 27.97 57.40
N SER A 208 -35.47 29.25 57.18
CA SER A 208 -34.50 30.14 57.87
C SER A 208 -33.00 29.79 57.80
N GLU A 209 -32.22 30.61 57.09
CA GLU A 209 -31.40 31.74 57.62
C GLU A 209 -30.21 31.29 58.50
N PHE A 210 -28.98 31.42 57.99
CA PHE A 210 -28.02 32.50 58.29
C PHE A 210 -26.81 32.39 57.34
#